data_AF-A0AA45AJ35-F1
#
_entry.id   AF-A0AA45AJ35-F1
#
_cell.length_a   1.000
_cell.length_b   1.000
_cell.length_c   1.000
_cell.angle_alpha   90.00
_cell.angle_beta   90.00
_cell.angle_gamma   90.00
#
_symmetry.space_group_name_H-M   'P 1'
#
loop_
_entity.id
_entity.type
_entity.pdbx_description
1 polymer ?
#
loop_
_entity_poly.entity_id
_entity_poly.type
_entity_poly.pdbx_seq_one_letter_code
_entity_poly.pdbx_strand_id
1 'polypeptide(L)'
;MMQFLTNSVLPSTPHKVGLNIKERFAFAYFHEPSFQAVIKPLEGYDVGQEPREGIHYGKHFTDMFIRNYPQRITTQRLVEEGRYDMLGEDSLRTMSS
;
A
#
# COMPACT_ATOMS: atom_id res chain seq x y z
N MET A 1 -2.94 -5.54 2.56
CA MET A 1 -2.87 -5.25 4.02
C MET A 1 -3.31 -6.41 4.90
N MET A 2 -4.44 -7.08 4.63
CA MET A 2 -4.92 -8.23 5.43
C MET A 2 -3.89 -9.36 5.64
N GLN A 3 -3.13 -9.72 4.61
CA GLN A 3 -2.05 -10.71 4.74
C GLN A 3 -1.00 -10.32 5.77
N PHE A 4 -0.65 -9.04 5.84
CA PHE A 4 0.30 -8.53 6.83
C PHE A 4 -0.34 -8.53 8.22
N LEU A 5 -1.56 -7.99 8.37
CA LEU A 5 -2.31 -7.97 9.64
C LEU A 5 -2.46 -9.35 10.31
N THR A 6 -2.64 -10.38 9.50
CA THR A 6 -3.06 -11.72 9.95
C THR A 6 -1.98 -12.78 9.76
N ASN A 7 -0.73 -12.38 9.51
CA ASN A 7 0.38 -13.30 9.24
C ASN A 7 0.03 -14.43 8.27
N SER A 8 -0.53 -14.04 7.13
CA SER A 8 -0.95 -14.95 6.06
C SER A 8 -2.08 -15.93 6.40
N VAL A 9 -2.76 -15.81 7.55
CA VAL A 9 -4.05 -16.50 7.75
C VAL A 9 -5.07 -16.05 6.70
N LEU A 10 -5.06 -14.77 6.33
CA LEU A 10 -5.79 -14.27 5.16
C LEU A 10 -4.82 -13.82 4.06
N PRO A 11 -4.47 -14.70 3.09
CA PRO A 11 -3.51 -14.36 2.06
C PRO A 11 -4.05 -13.34 1.05
N SER A 12 -3.19 -12.47 0.56
CA SER A 12 -3.51 -11.54 -0.52
C SER A 12 -3.68 -12.33 -1.81
N THR A 13 -4.90 -12.43 -2.32
CA THR A 13 -5.22 -13.31 -3.44
C THR A 13 -4.58 -12.82 -4.75
N PRO A 14 -3.63 -13.58 -5.33
CA PRO A 14 -3.08 -13.26 -6.65
C PRO A 14 -4.16 -13.41 -7.71
N HIS A 15 -4.21 -12.48 -8.67
CA HIS A 15 -5.18 -12.51 -9.75
C HIS A 15 -4.59 -11.95 -11.04
N LYS A 16 -5.14 -12.39 -12.17
CA LYS A 16 -4.77 -11.95 -13.53
C LYS A 16 -6.02 -11.88 -14.41
N VAL A 17 -5.96 -11.08 -15.46
CA VAL A 17 -7.06 -10.96 -16.44
C VAL A 17 -6.54 -11.35 -17.81
N GLY A 18 -7.22 -12.28 -18.47
CA GLY A 18 -7.01 -12.61 -19.88
C GLY A 18 -7.94 -11.80 -20.77
N LEU A 19 -7.47 -11.45 -21.99
CA LEU A 19 -8.31 -10.81 -23.00
C LEU A 19 -9.37 -11.79 -23.53
N ASN A 20 -10.53 -11.26 -23.90
CA ASN A 20 -11.60 -12.00 -24.55
C ASN A 20 -11.78 -11.50 -26.00
N ILE A 21 -12.54 -12.22 -26.82
CA ILE A 21 -12.89 -11.82 -28.20
C ILE A 21 -13.82 -10.60 -28.27
N LYS A 22 -14.33 -10.14 -27.13
CA LYS A 22 -15.18 -8.95 -26.97
C LYS A 22 -14.74 -8.16 -25.75
N GLU A 23 -15.11 -6.90 -25.71
CA GLU A 23 -14.85 -6.03 -24.56
C GLU A 23 -15.49 -6.56 -23.28
N ARG A 24 -14.81 -6.32 -22.16
CA ARG A 24 -15.29 -6.63 -20.81
C ARG A 24 -15.07 -5.41 -19.93
N PHE A 25 -16.15 -4.89 -19.39
CA PHE A 25 -16.11 -3.82 -18.40
C PHE A 25 -16.11 -4.42 -17.00
N ALA A 26 -15.26 -3.90 -16.11
CA ALA A 26 -15.19 -4.31 -14.72
C ALA A 26 -14.71 -3.15 -13.86
N PHE A 27 -15.17 -3.12 -12.62
CA PHE A 27 -14.70 -2.19 -11.60
C PHE A 27 -13.99 -2.99 -10.51
N ALA A 28 -12.74 -2.62 -10.21
CA ALA A 28 -12.03 -3.10 -9.05
C ALA A 28 -12.12 -2.02 -7.96
N TYR A 29 -12.72 -2.35 -6.84
CA TYR A 29 -12.82 -1.48 -5.66
C TYR A 29 -11.84 -1.94 -4.59
N PHE A 30 -11.19 -0.98 -3.95
CA PHE A 30 -10.26 -1.20 -2.85
C PHE A 30 -10.76 -0.42 -1.62
N HIS A 31 -11.08 -1.15 -0.55
CA HIS A 31 -11.40 -0.55 0.74
C HIS A 31 -10.12 -0.44 1.57
N GLU A 32 -9.59 0.76 1.66
CA GLU A 32 -8.23 0.99 2.12
C GLU A 32 -8.18 1.69 3.48
N PRO A 33 -7.09 1.50 4.25
CA PRO A 33 -6.83 2.25 5.47
C PRO A 33 -6.75 3.77 5.21
N SER A 34 -6.81 4.56 6.30
CA SER A 34 -6.39 5.95 6.26
C SER A 34 -4.96 6.07 5.71
N PHE A 35 -4.70 7.06 4.87
CA PHE A 35 -3.39 7.28 4.25
C PHE A 35 -2.27 7.41 5.29
N GLN A 36 -2.58 8.02 6.44
CA GLN A 36 -1.63 8.26 7.53
C GLN A 36 -1.48 7.07 8.49
N ALA A 37 -2.22 5.98 8.28
CA ALA A 37 -2.20 4.85 9.20
C ALA A 37 -0.90 4.05 9.09
N VAL A 38 -0.37 3.62 10.23
CA VAL A 38 0.67 2.59 10.32
C VAL A 38 0.02 1.29 10.73
N ILE A 39 0.04 0.32 9.83
CA ILE A 39 -0.56 -1.00 10.06
C ILE A 39 0.47 -1.86 10.77
N LYS A 40 0.07 -2.49 11.88
CA LYS A 40 0.86 -3.46 12.63
C LYS A 40 0.11 -4.80 12.69
N PRO A 41 0.81 -5.94 12.83
CA PRO A 41 0.16 -7.23 13.03
C PRO A 41 -0.87 -7.19 14.16
N LEU A 42 -1.94 -7.96 14.03
CA LEU A 42 -2.88 -8.16 15.13
C LEU A 42 -2.20 -8.91 16.28
N GLU A 43 -2.69 -8.72 17.49
CA GLU A 43 -2.21 -9.45 18.66
C GLU A 43 -2.28 -10.97 18.41
N GLY A 44 -1.17 -11.67 18.66
CA GLY A 44 -1.04 -13.11 18.39
C GLY A 44 -0.67 -13.47 16.94
N TYR A 45 -0.54 -12.49 16.05
CA TYR A 45 -0.12 -12.67 14.66
C TYR A 45 1.27 -12.08 14.35
N ASP A 46 1.95 -11.48 15.32
CA ASP A 46 3.23 -10.77 15.18
C ASP A 46 4.47 -11.68 15.06
N VAL A 47 4.30 -13.00 15.02
CA VAL A 47 5.42 -13.96 14.99
C VAL A 47 6.18 -13.90 13.65
N GLY A 48 7.44 -13.48 13.71
CA GLY A 48 8.39 -13.57 12.60
C GLY A 48 8.09 -12.62 11.42
N GLN A 49 7.21 -11.64 11.62
CA GLN A 49 6.86 -10.68 10.57
C GLN A 49 7.82 -9.48 10.56
N GLU A 50 8.22 -9.09 9.35
CA GLU A 50 8.93 -7.85 9.07
C GLU A 50 8.12 -6.99 8.09
N PRO A 51 8.12 -5.65 8.21
CA PRO A 51 8.83 -4.86 9.21
C PRO A 51 8.13 -4.82 10.58
N ARG A 52 8.89 -4.91 11.68
CA ARG A 52 8.35 -4.81 13.05
C ARG A 52 7.67 -3.47 13.37
N GLU A 53 8.16 -2.38 12.78
CA GLU A 53 7.60 -1.04 12.98
C GLU A 53 6.21 -0.87 12.33
N GLY A 54 5.83 -1.80 11.46
CA GLY A 54 4.60 -1.76 10.70
C GLY A 54 4.75 -1.13 9.32
N ILE A 55 3.64 -1.09 8.60
CA ILE A 55 3.57 -0.56 7.23
C ILE A 55 2.80 0.76 7.26
N HIS A 56 3.48 1.86 6.97
CA HIS A 56 2.81 3.14 6.68
C HIS A 56 2.04 3.02 5.36
N TYR A 57 0.71 3.04 5.43
CA TYR A 57 -0.15 2.73 4.29
C TYR A 57 0.04 3.72 3.13
N GLY A 58 0.13 5.02 3.43
CA GLY A 58 0.34 6.05 2.41
C GLY A 58 1.67 5.90 1.66
N LYS A 59 2.74 5.50 2.36
CA LYS A 59 4.01 5.15 1.72
C LYS A 59 3.88 3.91 0.84
N HIS A 60 3.28 2.84 1.36
CA HIS A 60 3.06 1.61 0.59
C HIS A 60 2.26 1.85 -0.70
N PHE A 61 1.15 2.61 -0.60
CA PHE A 61 0.34 3.02 -1.73
C PHE A 61 1.18 3.80 -2.75
N THR A 62 1.93 4.79 -2.28
CA THR A 62 2.73 5.66 -3.15
C THR A 62 3.83 4.87 -3.88
N ASP A 63 4.57 4.00 -3.17
CA ASP A 63 5.59 3.13 -3.75
C ASP A 63 5.01 2.26 -4.89
N MET A 64 3.83 1.70 -4.67
CA MET A 64 3.10 0.89 -5.66
C MET A 64 2.74 1.69 -6.92
N PHE A 65 2.20 2.91 -6.77
CA PHE A 65 1.79 3.74 -7.89
C PHE A 65 2.98 4.33 -8.66
N ILE A 66 4.06 4.72 -7.98
CA ILE A 66 5.31 5.16 -8.64
C ILE A 66 5.86 4.02 -9.50
N ARG A 67 5.92 2.80 -8.97
CA ARG A 67 6.40 1.63 -9.73
C ARG A 67 5.54 1.33 -10.96
N ASN A 68 4.22 1.48 -10.85
CA ASN A 68 3.29 1.19 -11.95
C ASN A 68 3.24 2.31 -13.00
N TYR A 69 3.50 3.56 -12.60
CA TYR A 69 3.39 4.74 -13.46
C TYR A 69 4.63 5.66 -13.39
N PRO A 70 5.84 5.15 -13.68
CA PRO A 70 7.08 5.88 -13.39
C PRO A 70 7.23 7.19 -14.19
N GLN A 71 6.66 7.27 -15.41
CA GLN A 71 6.76 8.45 -16.27
C GLN A 71 5.54 9.38 -16.20
N ARG A 72 4.57 9.12 -15.31
CA ARG A 72 3.38 9.97 -15.20
C ARG A 72 3.76 11.31 -14.57
N ILE A 73 3.15 12.40 -15.03
CA ILE A 73 3.36 13.75 -14.47
C ILE A 73 3.19 13.82 -12.95
N THR A 74 2.29 13.00 -12.39
CA THR A 74 2.07 12.91 -10.93
C THR A 74 3.29 12.34 -10.22
N THR A 75 3.92 11.30 -10.80
CA THR A 75 5.13 10.68 -10.26
C THR A 75 6.30 11.65 -10.33
N GLN A 76 6.51 12.29 -11.49
CA GLN A 76 7.57 13.28 -11.69
C GLN A 76 7.47 14.42 -10.68
N ARG A 77 6.29 15.06 -10.60
CA ARG A 77 6.04 16.16 -9.66
C ARG A 77 6.23 15.76 -8.20
N LEU A 78 5.82 14.54 -7.83
CA LEU A 78 5.94 14.04 -6.47
C LEU A 78 7.41 13.83 -6.07
N VAL A 79 8.28 13.45 -7.00
CA VAL A 79 9.73 13.34 -6.77
C VAL A 79 10.42 14.70 -6.83
N GLU A 80 10.15 15.50 -7.88
CA GLU A 80 10.79 16.81 -8.11
C GLU A 80 10.50 17.81 -6.98
N GLU A 81 9.30 17.77 -6.40
CA GLU A 81 8.91 18.64 -5.29
C GLU A 81 9.25 18.04 -3.91
N GLY A 82 9.99 16.93 -3.84
CA GLY A 82 10.40 16.28 -2.57
C GLY A 82 9.24 15.68 -1.76
N ARG A 83 8.03 15.57 -2.34
CA ARG A 83 6.83 15.07 -1.65
C ARG A 83 6.91 13.58 -1.33
N TYR A 84 7.67 12.81 -2.11
CA TYR A 84 7.94 11.41 -1.79
C TYR A 84 8.65 11.27 -0.44
N ASP A 85 9.68 12.08 -0.23
CA ASP A 85 10.55 12.00 0.93
C ASP A 85 9.79 12.36 2.21
N MET A 86 8.82 13.29 2.11
CA MET A 86 7.92 13.64 3.21
C MET A 86 7.19 12.43 3.80
N LEU A 87 6.92 11.36 3.03
CA LEU A 87 6.24 10.16 3.52
C LEU A 87 7.08 9.36 4.54
N GLY A 88 8.37 9.68 4.65
CA GLY A 88 9.25 9.20 5.71
C GLY A 88 9.04 9.90 7.05
N GLU A 89 8.45 11.09 7.08
CA GLU A 89 8.27 11.89 8.29
C GLU A 89 7.20 11.31 9.22
N ASP A 90 7.50 11.27 10.52
CA ASP A 90 6.55 10.82 11.54
C ASP A 90 5.34 11.76 11.69
N SER A 91 5.49 13.03 11.31
CA SER A 91 4.43 14.04 11.29
C SER A 91 3.23 13.63 10.42
N LEU A 92 3.46 12.78 9.41
CA LEU A 92 2.44 12.28 8.50
C LEU A 92 1.83 10.94 8.94
N ARG A 93 2.20 10.43 10.13
CA ARG A 93 1.70 9.17 10.70
C ARG A 93 0.77 9.49 11.87
N THR A 94 -0.46 8.96 11.85
CA THR A 94 -1.52 9.39 12.81
C THR A 94 -1.44 8.73 14.18
N MET A 95 -0.51 7.80 14.42
CA MET A 95 -0.50 6.99 15.64
C MET A 95 0.93 6.77 16.14
N SER A 96 1.60 7.84 16.58
CA SER A 96 2.58 7.70 17.65
C SER A 96 1.81 7.43 18.93
N SER A 97 1.76 6.15 19.33
CA SER A 97 1.39 5.76 20.70
C SER A 97 2.50 6.13 21.66
#